data_AF-A0A497FT64-F1
#
_entry.id   AF-A0A497FT64-F1
#
_cell.length_a   1.000
_cell.length_b   1.000
_cell.length_c   1.000
_cell.angle_alpha   90.00
_cell.angle_beta   90.00
_cell.angle_gamma   90.00
#
_symmetry.space_group_name_H-M   'P 1'
#
loop_
_entity.id
_entity.type
_entity.pdbx_description
1 polymer ?
#
loop_
_entity_poly.entity_id
_entity_poly.type
_entity_poly.pdbx_seq_one_letter_code
_entity_poly.pdbx_strand_id
1 'polypeptide(L)'
;LLASATTVLEKDGVIIVEEMDRAHVLFTRGYKDFIVENPNPQSLAISIHIKYDPVTGSYYRRFIRLKDEYSVTLPINFRSISTIASILWLFVKNIDLLSTSDENIYLIIGRRPRRKITPEDLSESPIVLKRRSIYSLGETDL
;
A
#
# COMPACT_ATOMS: atom_id res chain seq x y z
N LEU A 1 -12.91 1.26 7.13
CA LEU A 1 -12.86 0.56 5.81
C LEU A 1 -12.67 -0.95 5.97
N LEU A 2 -11.54 -1.42 6.51
CA LEU A 2 -11.20 -2.86 6.54
C LEU A 2 -12.25 -3.73 7.26
N ALA A 3 -12.72 -3.32 8.44
CA ALA A 3 -13.76 -4.05 9.17
C ALA A 3 -15.01 -4.29 8.30
N SER A 4 -15.61 -3.22 7.77
CA SER A 4 -16.80 -3.29 6.91
C SER A 4 -16.56 -4.12 5.66
N ALA A 5 -15.40 -3.97 5.01
CA ALA A 5 -15.04 -4.75 3.83
C ALA A 5 -14.93 -6.25 4.15
N THR A 6 -14.35 -6.62 5.28
CA THR A 6 -14.26 -8.03 5.70
C THR A 6 -15.59 -8.62 6.16
N THR A 7 -16.55 -7.79 6.59
CA THR A 7 -17.88 -8.27 7.01
C THR A 7 -18.70 -8.82 5.84
N VAL A 8 -18.53 -8.31 4.63
CA VAL A 8 -19.27 -8.78 3.45
C VAL A 8 -18.62 -9.98 2.76
N LEU A 9 -17.41 -10.36 3.18
CA LEU A 9 -16.72 -11.52 2.62
C LEU A 9 -17.40 -12.82 3.07
N GLU A 10 -17.50 -13.78 2.16
CA GLU A 10 -17.88 -15.17 2.48
C GLU A 10 -16.81 -15.88 3.34
N LYS A 11 -17.12 -17.08 3.84
CA LYS A 11 -16.25 -17.85 4.75
C LYS A 11 -14.80 -18.00 4.24
N ASP A 12 -14.62 -18.23 2.94
CA ASP A 12 -13.31 -18.34 2.27
C ASP A 12 -13.01 -17.13 1.37
N GLY A 13 -13.66 -16.00 1.64
CA GLY A 13 -13.48 -14.75 0.92
C GLY A 13 -12.06 -14.21 1.03
N VAL A 14 -11.69 -13.42 0.03
CA VAL A 14 -10.38 -12.80 -0.13
C VAL A 14 -10.57 -11.28 -0.24
N ILE A 15 -9.67 -10.54 0.39
CA ILE A 15 -9.51 -9.10 0.21
C ILE A 15 -8.07 -8.83 -0.23
N ILE A 16 -7.93 -7.97 -1.22
CA ILE A 16 -6.63 -7.57 -1.76
C ILE A 16 -6.52 -6.06 -1.58
N VAL A 17 -5.41 -5.63 -1.00
CA VAL A 17 -5.06 -4.21 -0.90
C VAL A 17 -3.77 -4.02 -1.68
N GLU A 18 -3.83 -3.23 -2.75
CA GLU A 18 -2.66 -2.76 -3.46
C GLU A 18 -2.11 -1.52 -2.76
N GLU A 19 -0.81 -1.51 -2.50
CA GLU A 19 -0.15 -0.34 -1.93
C GLU A 19 1.29 -0.20 -2.45
N MET A 20 1.74 1.05 -2.57
CA MET A 20 3.13 1.36 -2.89
C MET A 20 3.91 1.65 -1.60
N ASP A 21 5.10 1.05 -1.44
CA ASP A 21 5.99 1.27 -0.29
C ASP A 21 6.67 2.64 -0.33
N ARG A 22 5.86 3.68 -0.11
CA ARG A 22 6.33 5.07 -0.09
C ARG A 22 7.27 5.34 1.07
N ALA A 23 7.15 4.61 2.18
CA ALA A 23 8.07 4.73 3.30
C ALA A 23 9.48 4.27 2.90
N HIS A 24 9.60 3.11 2.25
CA HIS A 24 10.87 2.65 1.70
C HIS A 24 11.46 3.66 0.69
N VAL A 25 10.64 4.15 -0.24
CA VAL A 25 11.06 5.17 -1.22
C VAL A 25 11.54 6.44 -0.54
N LEU A 26 10.85 6.89 0.50
CA LEU A 26 11.20 8.08 1.28
C LEU A 26 12.58 7.95 1.93
N PHE A 27 12.87 6.82 2.56
CA PHE A 27 14.15 6.62 3.26
C PHE A 27 15.32 6.33 2.31
N THR A 28 15.07 5.74 1.15
CA THR A 28 16.12 5.40 0.19
C THR A 28 16.41 6.50 -0.82
N ARG A 29 15.40 7.28 -1.23
CA ARG A 29 15.52 8.34 -2.24
C ARG A 29 15.33 9.76 -1.68
N GLY A 30 14.96 9.88 -0.40
CA GLY A 30 14.68 11.14 0.28
C GLY A 30 13.26 11.66 0.04
N TYR A 31 12.78 12.53 0.93
CA TYR A 31 11.58 13.34 0.67
C TYR A 31 11.90 14.42 -0.34
N LYS A 32 10.97 14.70 -1.25
CA LYS A 32 11.09 15.78 -2.22
C LYS A 32 9.87 16.66 -2.18
N ASP A 33 10.09 17.94 -1.91
CA ASP A 33 9.04 18.97 -2.02
C ASP A 33 8.57 19.15 -3.46
N PHE A 34 9.37 18.75 -4.44
CA PHE A 34 9.13 18.83 -5.87
C PHE A 34 9.53 17.54 -6.59
N ILE A 35 8.66 16.99 -7.44
CA ILE A 35 8.90 15.76 -8.20
C ILE A 35 8.48 15.97 -9.66
N VAL A 36 9.28 15.45 -10.60
CA VAL A 36 8.87 15.28 -12.00
C VAL A 36 8.11 13.96 -12.10
N GLU A 37 6.81 14.04 -12.36
CA GLU A 37 5.90 12.88 -12.45
C GLU A 37 5.89 12.28 -13.84
N ASN A 38 5.96 13.12 -14.87
CA ASN A 38 6.07 12.69 -16.25
C ASN A 38 7.14 13.54 -16.94
N PRO A 39 8.30 12.98 -17.33
CA PRO A 39 9.37 13.74 -17.96
C PRO A 39 9.14 13.99 -19.46
N ASN A 40 8.11 13.43 -20.08
CA ASN A 40 7.83 13.61 -21.50
C ASN A 40 7.52 15.09 -21.81
N PRO A 41 8.25 15.79 -22.68
CA PRO A 41 8.02 17.20 -22.97
C PRO A 41 6.60 17.54 -23.44
N GLN A 42 5.91 16.61 -24.12
CA GLN A 42 4.54 16.82 -24.61
C GLN A 42 3.47 16.66 -23.55
N SER A 43 3.81 16.08 -22.40
CA SER A 43 2.92 15.82 -21.27
C SER A 43 3.61 16.04 -19.93
N LEU A 44 4.58 16.97 -19.90
CA LEU A 44 5.44 17.23 -18.77
C LEU A 44 4.59 17.57 -17.55
N ALA A 45 4.75 16.80 -16.50
CA ALA A 45 4.00 16.96 -15.26
C ALA A 45 4.95 16.98 -14.07
N ILE A 46 4.67 17.91 -13.17
CA ILE A 46 5.38 18.07 -11.90
C ILE A 46 4.38 17.94 -10.76
N SER A 47 4.91 17.81 -9.57
CA SER A 47 4.10 17.79 -8.37
C SER A 47 4.84 18.40 -7.20
N ILE A 48 4.12 19.17 -6.39
CA ILE A 48 4.67 19.87 -5.24
C ILE A 48 3.93 19.54 -3.95
N HIS A 49 4.66 19.53 -2.84
CA HIS A 49 4.06 19.44 -1.52
C HIS A 49 3.37 20.76 -1.15
N ILE A 50 2.15 20.66 -0.61
CA ILE A 50 1.34 21.83 -0.23
C ILE A 50 1.17 21.93 1.29
N LYS A 51 0.80 20.83 1.94
CA LYS A 51 0.61 20.77 3.39
C LYS A 51 0.54 19.33 3.88
N TYR A 52 0.75 19.16 5.18
CA TYR A 52 0.49 17.92 5.91
C TYR A 52 -0.74 18.11 6.81
N ASP A 53 -1.63 17.12 6.82
CA ASP A 53 -2.75 17.03 7.75
C ASP A 53 -2.50 15.88 8.75
N PRO A 54 -2.19 16.19 10.02
CA PRO A 54 -1.91 15.17 11.03
C PRO A 54 -3.15 14.36 11.44
N VAL A 55 -4.37 14.85 11.19
CA VAL A 55 -5.61 14.14 11.55
C VAL A 55 -5.83 12.98 10.57
N THR A 56 -5.60 13.23 9.29
CA THR A 56 -5.79 12.22 8.24
C THR A 56 -4.50 11.47 7.89
N GLY A 57 -3.34 11.98 8.32
CA GLY A 57 -2.02 11.48 7.92
C GLY A 57 -1.67 11.79 6.46
N SER A 58 -2.41 12.71 5.82
CA SER A 58 -2.31 12.96 4.39
C SER A 58 -1.37 14.12 4.07
N TYR A 59 -0.45 13.87 3.13
CA TYR A 59 0.36 14.88 2.48
C TYR A 59 -0.36 15.33 1.23
N TYR A 60 -0.80 16.58 1.20
CA TYR A 60 -1.46 17.15 0.05
C TYR A 60 -0.43 17.52 -1.00
N ARG A 61 -0.56 16.93 -2.18
CA ARG A 61 0.35 17.14 -3.30
C ARG A 61 -0.42 17.70 -4.47
N ARG A 62 0.06 18.82 -5.01
CA ARG A 62 -0.50 19.43 -6.21
C ARG A 62 0.26 18.93 -7.41
N PHE A 63 -0.42 18.20 -8.28
CA PHE A 63 0.07 17.77 -9.57
C PHE A 63 -0.27 18.85 -10.60
N ILE A 64 0.69 19.24 -11.42
CA ILE A 64 0.56 20.30 -12.41
C ILE A 64 1.11 19.77 -13.73
N ARG A 65 0.26 19.73 -14.74
CA ARG A 65 0.69 19.48 -16.12
C ARG A 65 1.07 20.83 -16.73
N LEU A 66 2.32 20.96 -17.18
CA LEU A 66 2.87 22.25 -17.57
C LEU A 66 2.37 22.73 -18.94
N LYS A 67 1.95 21.81 -19.82
CA LYS A 67 1.51 22.14 -21.18
C LYS A 67 0.26 23.04 -21.22
N ASP A 68 -0.67 22.81 -20.31
CA ASP A 68 -1.98 23.46 -20.25
C ASP A 68 -2.32 24.02 -18.87
N GLU A 69 -1.33 24.07 -17.98
CA GLU A 69 -1.43 24.54 -16.59
C GLU A 69 -2.51 23.83 -15.76
N TYR A 70 -3.01 22.68 -16.24
CA TYR A 70 -4.00 21.90 -15.54
C TYR A 70 -3.41 21.38 -14.23
N SER A 71 -4.12 21.60 -13.12
CA SER A 71 -3.66 21.13 -11.82
C SER A 71 -4.76 20.47 -10.99
N VAL A 72 -4.34 19.47 -10.21
CA VAL A 72 -5.19 18.76 -9.26
C VAL A 72 -4.42 18.59 -7.96
N THR A 73 -5.10 18.74 -6.82
CA THR A 73 -4.49 18.50 -5.51
C THR A 73 -5.05 17.20 -4.95
N LEU A 74 -4.16 16.26 -4.64
CA LEU A 74 -4.53 14.94 -4.11
C LEU A 74 -3.92 14.74 -2.72
N PRO A 75 -4.68 14.19 -1.75
CA PRO A 75 -4.12 13.71 -0.51
C PRO A 75 -3.39 12.38 -0.75
N ILE A 76 -2.10 12.31 -0.41
CA ILE A 76 -1.28 11.09 -0.47
C ILE A 76 -0.98 10.63 0.95
N ASN A 77 -1.23 9.36 1.23
CA ASN A 77 -0.86 8.77 2.51
C ASN A 77 0.40 7.91 2.34
N PHE A 78 1.37 8.08 3.24
CA PHE A 78 2.60 7.28 3.29
C PHE A 78 2.39 6.08 4.21
N ARG A 79 1.37 5.28 3.92
CA ARG A 79 1.07 4.09 4.75
C ARG A 79 2.13 3.05 4.49
N SER A 80 2.66 2.49 5.58
CA SER A 80 3.52 1.31 5.49
C SER A 80 2.67 0.09 5.14
N ILE A 81 3.20 -0.74 4.23
CA ILE A 81 2.65 -2.06 3.90
C ILE A 81 2.50 -2.91 5.16
N SER A 82 3.51 -2.90 6.04
CA SER A 82 3.47 -3.67 7.29
C SER A 82 2.33 -3.20 8.20
N THR A 83 2.08 -1.88 8.28
CA THR A 83 0.97 -1.33 9.07
C THR A 83 -0.37 -1.77 8.51
N ILE A 84 -0.58 -1.70 7.19
CA ILE A 84 -1.82 -2.14 6.56
C ILE A 84 -2.02 -3.64 6.78
N ALA A 85 -0.96 -4.44 6.58
CA ALA A 85 -0.98 -5.89 6.78
C ALA A 85 -1.33 -6.26 8.23
N SER A 86 -0.71 -5.61 9.22
CA SER A 86 -0.99 -5.85 10.64
C SER A 86 -2.42 -5.50 11.03
N ILE A 87 -2.96 -4.37 10.55
CA ILE A 87 -4.35 -3.98 10.85
C ILE A 87 -5.32 -4.94 10.14
N LEU A 88 -5.07 -5.26 8.86
CA LEU A 88 -5.89 -6.22 8.13
C LEU A 88 -5.87 -7.60 8.80
N TRP A 89 -4.72 -8.01 9.33
CA TRP A 89 -4.57 -9.27 10.07
C TRP A 89 -5.45 -9.35 11.31
N LEU A 90 -6.01 -8.26 11.85
CA LEU A 90 -7.01 -8.36 12.91
C LEU A 90 -8.34 -8.94 12.38
N PHE A 91 -8.65 -8.69 11.10
CA PHE A 91 -9.93 -9.02 10.48
C PHE A 91 -9.91 -10.26 9.58
N VAL A 92 -8.74 -10.84 9.30
CA VAL A 92 -8.60 -12.03 8.44
C VAL A 92 -7.60 -13.03 9.00
N LYS A 93 -7.93 -14.34 8.93
CA LYS A 93 -7.10 -15.38 9.54
C LYS A 93 -5.68 -15.45 8.97
N ASN A 94 -5.54 -15.13 7.67
CA ASN A 94 -4.27 -15.22 6.98
C ASN A 94 -3.96 -13.93 6.22
N ILE A 95 -2.70 -13.52 6.29
CA ILE A 95 -2.10 -12.47 5.46
C ILE A 95 -0.96 -13.06 4.65
N ASP A 96 -0.88 -12.66 3.38
CA ASP A 96 0.26 -12.85 2.51
C ASP A 96 0.62 -11.53 1.80
N LEU A 97 1.84 -11.46 1.25
CA LEU A 97 2.33 -10.31 0.48
C LEU A 97 2.92 -10.80 -0.84
N LEU A 98 2.52 -10.17 -1.96
CA LEU A 98 3.11 -10.40 -3.28
C LEU A 98 3.67 -9.11 -3.85
N SER A 99 4.83 -9.17 -4.52
CA SER A 99 5.32 -8.07 -5.36
C SER A 99 4.59 -8.05 -6.70
N THR A 100 4.48 -6.88 -7.32
CA THR A 100 4.01 -6.75 -8.71
C THR A 100 5.20 -6.56 -9.66
N SER A 101 4.92 -6.40 -10.97
CA SER A 101 5.92 -6.01 -11.95
C SER A 101 6.43 -4.57 -11.75
N ASP A 102 5.66 -3.74 -11.04
CA ASP A 102 6.01 -2.36 -10.78
C ASP A 102 6.84 -2.25 -9.51
N GLU A 103 7.99 -1.57 -9.59
CA GLU A 103 8.86 -1.39 -8.44
C GLU A 103 8.11 -0.74 -7.27
N ASN A 104 8.29 -1.32 -6.08
CA ASN A 104 7.71 -0.86 -4.81
C ASN A 104 6.19 -0.98 -4.71
N ILE A 105 5.49 -1.59 -5.67
CA ILE A 105 4.06 -1.90 -5.54
C ILE A 105 3.90 -3.35 -5.06
N TYR A 106 3.05 -3.52 -4.04
CA TYR A 106 2.80 -4.82 -3.43
C TYR A 106 1.31 -5.05 -3.23
N LEU A 107 0.91 -6.31 -3.27
CA LEU A 107 -0.43 -6.79 -2.99
C LEU A 107 -0.44 -7.43 -1.59
N ILE A 108 -1.20 -6.85 -0.68
CA ILE A 108 -1.48 -7.41 0.64
C ILE A 108 -2.75 -8.25 0.53
N ILE A 109 -2.64 -9.55 0.76
CA ILE A 109 -3.73 -10.50 0.56
C ILE A 109 -4.24 -10.98 1.91
N GLY A 110 -5.47 -10.61 2.23
CA GLY A 110 -6.21 -11.13 3.37
C GLY A 110 -7.17 -12.25 2.98
N ARG A 111 -7.20 -13.34 3.74
CA ARG A 111 -8.10 -14.49 3.48
C ARG A 111 -8.82 -14.95 4.73
N ARG A 112 -10.03 -15.48 4.53
CA ARG A 112 -10.88 -16.07 5.58
C ARG A 112 -11.19 -15.04 6.66
N PRO A 113 -12.20 -14.18 6.44
CA PRO A 113 -12.54 -13.12 7.39
C PRO A 113 -12.80 -13.69 8.78
N ARG A 114 -12.28 -13.02 9.81
CA ARG A 114 -12.66 -13.26 11.20
C ARG A 114 -13.98 -12.56 11.46
N ARG A 115 -14.92 -13.27 12.08
CA ARG A 115 -16.15 -12.68 12.62
C ARG A 115 -15.97 -12.25 14.07
N LYS A 116 -15.14 -12.99 14.80
CA LYS A 116 -14.74 -12.77 16.18
C LYS A 116 -13.23 -12.91 16.27
N ILE A 117 -12.61 -12.13 17.15
CA ILE A 117 -11.19 -12.19 17.48
C ILE A 117 -11.04 -12.46 18.97
N THR A 118 -10.16 -13.40 19.33
CA THR A 118 -9.74 -13.65 20.72
C THR A 118 -8.22 -13.48 20.85
N PRO A 119 -7.68 -13.36 22.08
CA PRO A 119 -6.23 -13.28 22.29
C PRO A 119 -5.46 -14.46 21.68
N GLU A 120 -6.04 -15.66 21.70
CA GLU A 120 -5.44 -16.88 21.14
C GLU A 120 -5.27 -16.78 19.62
N ASP A 121 -6.19 -16.12 18.91
CA ASP A 121 -6.09 -15.89 17.46
C ASP A 121 -4.86 -15.06 17.06
N LEU A 122 -4.31 -14.28 18.01
CA LEU A 122 -3.13 -13.43 17.84
C LEU A 122 -1.84 -14.06 18.39
N SER A 123 -1.93 -15.25 18.99
CA SER A 123 -0.78 -15.99 19.50
C SER A 123 0.02 -16.67 18.38
N GLU A 124 -0.63 -16.98 17.26
CA GLU A 124 0.01 -17.57 16.09
C GLU A 124 0.53 -16.50 15.12
N SER A 125 1.67 -16.74 14.48
CA SER A 125 2.16 -15.86 13.41
C SER A 125 1.38 -16.04 12.09
N PRO A 126 1.08 -14.95 11.35
CA PRO A 126 0.49 -15.05 10.01
C PRO A 126 1.42 -15.73 9.00
N ILE A 127 0.84 -16.26 7.92
CA ILE A 127 1.57 -17.01 6.87
C ILE A 127 2.74 -16.20 6.30
N VAL A 128 2.57 -14.90 6.07
CA VAL A 128 3.63 -14.01 5.56
C VAL A 128 4.92 -14.09 6.40
N LEU A 129 4.84 -14.31 7.72
CA LEU A 129 6.03 -14.46 8.58
C LEU A 129 6.56 -15.90 8.62
N LYS A 130 5.73 -16.89 8.29
CA LYS A 130 6.14 -18.29 8.17
C LYS A 130 6.88 -18.55 6.84
N ARG A 131 6.62 -17.73 5.82
CA ARG A 131 7.32 -17.73 4.53
C ARG A 131 8.69 -17.04 4.68
N ARG A 132 9.77 -17.71 4.26
CA ARG A 132 11.15 -17.20 4.40
C ARG A 132 11.52 -16.09 3.38
N SER A 133 10.75 -15.92 2.30
CA SER A 133 10.99 -14.88 1.28
C SER A 133 9.72 -14.55 0.50
N ILE A 134 9.48 -13.25 0.30
CA ILE A 134 8.44 -12.71 -0.59
C ILE A 134 8.83 -12.83 -2.09
N TYR A 135 10.10 -13.14 -2.37
CA TYR A 135 10.67 -13.26 -3.71
C TYR A 135 10.72 -14.71 -4.23
N SER A 136 10.15 -15.68 -3.51
CA SER A 136 10.24 -17.11 -3.83
C SER A 136 9.37 -17.57 -5.01
N LEU A 137 8.94 -16.67 -5.88
CA LEU A 137 8.18 -16.95 -7.11
C LEU A 137 8.85 -16.32 -8.34
N GLY A 138 10.19 -16.41 -8.41
CA GLY A 138 10.98 -15.98 -9.57
C GLY A 138 12.11 -16.94 -9.98
N GLU A 139 12.42 -17.95 -9.18
CA GLU A 139 13.38 -19.01 -9.55
C GLU A 139 12.61 -20.30 -9.87
N THR A 140 11.99 -20.32 -11.04
CA THR A 140 11.71 -21.57 -11.75
C THR A 140 12.13 -21.35 -13.20
N ASP A 141 13.26 -21.98 -13.53
CA ASP A 141 13.72 -22.39 -14.85
C ASP A 141 13.84 -21.33 -15.96
N LEU A 142 15.02 -20.73 -16.05
CA LEU A 142 15.69 -20.43 -17.32
C LEU A 142 17.13 -20.97 -17.28
#